data_AF-A0A7X3HKP0-F1
#
_entry.id   AF-A0A7X3HKP0-F1
#
_cell.length_a   1.000
_cell.length_b   1.000
_cell.length_c   1.000
_cell.angle_alpha   90.00
_cell.angle_beta   90.00
_cell.angle_gamma   90.00
#
_symmetry.space_group_name_H-M   'P 1'
#
loop_
_entity.id
_entity.type
_entity.pdbx_description
1 polymer ?
#
loop_
_entity_poly.entity_id
_entity_poly.type
_entity_poly.pdbx_seq_one_letter_code
_entity_poly.pdbx_strand_id
1 'polypeptide(L)'
;MAYVNASLEERMRACAYMFWFESYLGAPEFPASEGLIPLDPMLRQRYIAYQDRCYRRWLQHALSLEGNVKAFEAACIAVRAGWFGKCDILMRVRGWASAISEPLQTEHPAGPPRATARS
;
A
#
# COMPACT_ATOMS: atom_id res chain seq x y z
N MET A 1 -19.37 14.10 19.77
CA MET A 1 -18.23 13.88 18.86
C MET A 1 -17.76 15.24 18.38
N ALA A 2 -16.59 15.68 18.82
CA ALA A 2 -16.01 16.94 18.36
C ALA A 2 -15.59 16.75 16.90
N TYR A 3 -16.42 17.21 15.97
CA TYR A 3 -15.92 17.51 14.64
C TYR A 3 -14.95 18.68 14.84
N VAL A 4 -13.66 18.38 14.84
CA VAL A 4 -12.63 19.39 14.59
C VAL A 4 -13.11 20.16 13.36
N ASN A 5 -13.19 21.48 13.44
CA ASN A 5 -13.53 22.37 12.32
C ASN A 5 -12.40 22.31 11.27
N ALA A 6 -12.19 21.12 10.70
CA ALA A 6 -11.22 20.89 9.66
C ALA A 6 -11.68 21.65 8.42
N SER A 7 -10.79 22.49 7.92
CA SER A 7 -10.98 23.17 6.65
C SER A 7 -11.31 22.15 5.55
N LEU A 8 -11.97 22.61 4.48
CA LEU A 8 -12.21 21.74 3.32
C LEU A 8 -10.90 21.12 2.81
N GLU A 9 -9.82 21.90 2.82
CA GLU A 9 -8.49 21.44 2.43
C GLU A 9 -7.98 20.29 3.31
N GLU A 10 -8.13 20.38 4.63
CA GLU A 10 -7.74 19.30 5.56
C GLU A 10 -8.60 18.05 5.37
N ARG A 11 -9.91 18.22 5.12
CA ARG A 11 -10.81 17.10 4.80
C ARG A 11 -10.38 16.40 3.51
N MET A 12 -10.03 17.15 2.46
CA MET A 12 -9.54 16.56 1.20
C MET A 12 -8.19 15.87 1.39
N ARG A 13 -7.27 16.46 2.15
CA ARG A 13 -5.99 15.82 2.50
C ARG A 13 -6.20 14.53 3.28
N ALA A 14 -7.13 14.49 4.24
CA ALA A 14 -7.45 13.27 4.98
C ALA A 14 -7.97 12.17 4.05
N CYS A 15 -8.90 12.47 3.14
CA CYS A 15 -9.35 11.50 2.14
C CYS A 15 -8.20 11.02 1.24
N ALA A 16 -7.32 11.92 0.81
CA ALA A 16 -6.17 11.59 -0.03
C ALA A 16 -5.15 10.68 0.69
N TYR A 17 -4.89 10.93 1.99
CA TYR A 17 -4.07 10.05 2.81
C TYR A 17 -4.66 8.64 2.86
N MET A 18 -5.94 8.54 3.18
CA MET A 18 -6.60 7.25 3.29
C MET A 18 -6.65 6.49 1.96
N PHE A 19 -6.91 7.18 0.85
CA PHE A 19 -6.79 6.63 -0.50
C PHE A 19 -5.44 5.97 -0.73
N TRP A 20 -4.36 6.69 -0.45
CA TRP A 20 -3.03 6.17 -0.67
C TRP A 20 -2.67 5.03 0.28
N PHE A 21 -3.00 5.15 1.57
CA PHE A 21 -2.80 4.08 2.54
C PHE A 21 -3.48 2.78 2.10
N GLU A 22 -4.76 2.84 1.72
CA GLU A 22 -5.50 1.67 1.25
C GLU A 22 -4.93 1.14 -0.06
N SER A 23 -4.55 2.02 -0.98
CA SER A 23 -3.97 1.64 -2.29
C SER A 23 -2.62 0.93 -2.16
N TYR A 24 -1.77 1.33 -1.22
CA TYR A 24 -0.46 0.71 -1.02
C TYR A 24 -0.52 -0.54 -0.16
N LEU A 25 -1.28 -0.54 0.94
CA LEU A 25 -1.31 -1.66 1.87
C LEU A 25 -2.18 -2.83 1.38
N GLY A 26 -3.27 -2.56 0.65
CA GLY A 26 -4.14 -3.61 0.14
C GLY A 26 -3.84 -4.08 -1.28
N ALA A 27 -2.83 -3.48 -1.94
CA ALA A 27 -2.40 -3.90 -3.26
C ALA A 27 -1.79 -5.32 -3.24
N PRO A 28 -1.96 -6.12 -4.33
CA PRO A 28 -1.30 -7.41 -4.48
C PRO A 28 0.21 -7.28 -4.27
N GLU A 29 0.82 -8.14 -3.45
CA GLU A 29 2.26 -8.10 -3.16
C GLU A 29 3.09 -8.25 -4.44
N PHE A 30 4.16 -7.47 -4.55
CA PHE A 30 5.17 -7.56 -5.60
C PHE A 30 6.54 -7.17 -5.04
N PRO A 31 7.65 -7.68 -5.62
CA PRO A 31 8.98 -7.44 -5.11
C PRO A 31 9.29 -5.94 -4.97
N ALA A 32 9.94 -5.56 -3.87
CA ALA A 32 10.36 -4.16 -3.65
C ALA A 32 11.31 -3.65 -4.75
N SER A 33 12.02 -4.56 -5.44
CA SER A 33 12.86 -4.26 -6.60
C SER A 33 12.08 -3.72 -7.81
N GLU A 34 10.78 -3.98 -7.89
CA GLU A 34 9.91 -3.46 -8.96
C GLU A 34 9.42 -2.02 -8.70
N GLY A 35 9.75 -1.44 -7.54
CA GLY A 35 9.40 -0.06 -7.20
C GLY A 35 7.93 0.09 -6.82
N LEU A 36 7.19 0.97 -7.50
CA LEU A 36 5.83 1.39 -7.13
C LEU A 36 4.72 0.71 -7.93
N ILE A 37 5.06 0.13 -9.07
CA ILE A 37 4.13 -0.48 -10.01
C ILE A 37 4.73 -1.82 -10.43
N PRO A 38 3.96 -2.93 -10.36
CA PRO A 38 4.48 -4.22 -10.79
C PRO A 38 5.00 -4.22 -12.22
N LEU A 39 6.09 -4.93 -12.48
CA LEU A 39 6.61 -5.17 -13.83
C LEU A 39 5.77 -6.22 -14.57
N ASP A 40 5.30 -7.25 -13.85
CA ASP A 40 4.42 -8.27 -14.42
C ASP A 40 3.11 -7.63 -14.94
N PRO A 41 2.74 -7.81 -16.21
CA PRO A 41 1.56 -7.15 -16.79
C PRO A 41 0.25 -7.55 -16.12
N MET A 42 0.08 -8.81 -15.74
CA MET A 42 -1.16 -9.29 -15.10
C MET A 42 -1.29 -8.70 -13.69
N LEU A 43 -0.21 -8.69 -12.93
CA LEU A 43 -0.12 -8.11 -11.61
C LEU A 43 -0.34 -6.60 -11.65
N ARG A 44 0.23 -5.92 -12.65
CA ARG A 44 0.01 -4.50 -12.92
C ARG A 44 -1.45 -4.19 -13.20
N GLN A 45 -2.12 -4.97 -14.04
CA GLN A 45 -3.56 -4.78 -14.29
C GLN A 45 -4.38 -4.92 -13.01
N ARG A 46 -4.08 -5.93 -12.18
CA ARG A 46 -4.75 -6.13 -10.89
C ARG A 46 -4.48 -4.97 -9.92
N TYR A 47 -3.24 -4.47 -9.90
CA TYR A 47 -2.85 -3.31 -9.11
C TYR A 47 -3.63 -2.05 -9.52
N ILE A 48 -3.66 -1.73 -10.82
CA ILE A 48 -4.39 -0.59 -11.36
C ILE A 48 -5.89 -0.70 -11.04
N ALA A 49 -6.48 -1.88 -11.25
CA ALA A 49 -7.90 -2.11 -10.94
C ALA A 49 -8.20 -1.96 -9.44
N TYR A 50 -7.27 -2.36 -8.57
CA TYR A 50 -7.40 -2.18 -7.13
C TYR A 50 -7.31 -0.70 -6.74
N GLN A 51 -6.33 0.02 -7.28
CA GLN A 51 -6.15 1.45 -7.05
C GLN A 51 -7.38 2.25 -7.53
N ASP A 52 -7.94 1.93 -8.70
CA ASP A 52 -9.15 2.59 -9.21
C ASP A 52 -10.36 2.39 -8.29
N ARG A 53 -10.53 1.19 -7.71
CA ARG A 53 -11.57 0.96 -6.70
C ARG A 53 -11.36 1.80 -5.45
N CYS A 54 -10.12 1.89 -4.95
CA CYS A 54 -9.78 2.74 -3.81
C CYS A 54 -10.06 4.21 -4.14
N TYR A 55 -9.65 4.68 -5.31
CA TYR A 55 -9.88 6.05 -5.77
C TYR A 55 -11.38 6.37 -5.77
N ARG A 56 -12.22 5.55 -6.41
CA ARG A 56 -13.67 5.79 -6.47
C ARG A 56 -14.30 5.85 -5.09
N ARG A 57 -13.90 4.94 -4.18
CA ARG A 57 -14.38 4.92 -2.79
C ARG A 57 -14.04 6.21 -2.07
N TRP A 58 -12.77 6.63 -2.10
CA TRP A 58 -12.33 7.83 -1.38
C TRP A 58 -12.76 9.13 -2.03
N LEU A 59 -12.97 9.14 -3.35
CA LEU A 59 -13.64 10.23 -4.04
C LEU A 59 -15.09 10.37 -3.56
N GLN A 60 -15.85 9.28 -3.44
CA GLN A 60 -17.22 9.34 -2.89
C GLN A 60 -17.23 9.92 -1.47
N HIS A 61 -16.28 9.53 -0.62
CA HIS A 61 -16.13 10.12 0.71
C HIS A 61 -15.78 11.62 0.64
N ALA A 62 -14.85 12.03 -0.22
CA ALA A 62 -14.51 13.43 -0.43
C ALA A 62 -15.73 14.26 -0.87
N LEU A 63 -16.54 13.74 -1.79
CA LEU A 63 -17.78 14.39 -2.24
C LEU A 63 -18.81 14.52 -1.10
N SER A 64 -18.91 13.52 -0.22
CA SER A 64 -19.80 13.59 0.95
C SER A 64 -19.35 14.63 1.99
N LEU A 65 -18.10 15.09 1.90
CA LEU A 65 -17.51 16.11 2.77
C LEU A 65 -17.47 17.50 2.10
N GLU A 66 -18.40 17.78 1.18
CA GLU A 66 -18.50 19.04 0.42
C GLU A 66 -17.32 19.29 -0.54
N GLY A 67 -16.51 18.27 -0.79
CA GLY A 67 -15.43 18.30 -1.76
C GLY A 67 -15.91 18.24 -3.20
N ASN A 68 -14.95 18.34 -4.12
CA ASN A 68 -15.16 18.07 -5.54
C ASN A 68 -13.97 17.28 -6.10
N VAL A 69 -14.15 16.74 -7.31
CA VAL A 69 -13.14 15.91 -7.99
C VAL A 69 -11.80 16.62 -8.05
N LYS A 70 -11.76 17.88 -8.49
CA LYS A 70 -10.51 18.65 -8.64
C LYS A 70 -9.80 18.86 -7.30
N ALA A 71 -10.53 19.16 -6.24
CA ALA A 71 -9.97 19.36 -4.91
C ALA A 71 -9.38 18.06 -4.33
N PHE A 72 -10.08 16.94 -4.54
CA PHE A 72 -9.57 15.62 -4.14
C PHE A 72 -8.34 15.20 -4.94
N GLU A 73 -8.33 15.40 -6.26
CA GLU A 73 -7.17 15.12 -7.11
C GLU A 73 -5.96 15.98 -6.74
N ALA A 74 -6.16 17.28 -6.50
CA ALA A 74 -5.11 18.17 -6.03
C ALA A 74 -4.54 17.70 -4.69
N ALA A 75 -5.39 17.28 -3.75
CA ALA A 75 -4.95 16.71 -2.48
C ALA A 75 -4.17 15.39 -2.67
N CYS A 76 -4.60 14.51 -3.57
CA CYS A 76 -3.88 13.27 -3.89
C CYS A 76 -2.48 13.54 -4.44
N ILE A 77 -2.35 14.52 -5.34
CA ILE A 77 -1.07 14.97 -5.89
C ILE A 77 -0.18 15.55 -4.78
N ALA A 78 -0.73 16.44 -3.94
CA ALA A 78 0.03 17.07 -2.86
C ALA A 78 0.53 16.05 -1.83
N VAL A 79 -0.33 15.11 -1.40
CA VAL A 79 0.06 14.02 -0.49
C VAL A 79 1.14 13.15 -1.13
N ARG A 80 0.98 12.79 -2.41
CA ARG A 80 1.97 11.97 -3.12
C ARG A 80 3.32 12.66 -3.24
N ALA A 81 3.32 13.95 -3.60
CA ALA A 81 4.52 14.77 -3.69
C ALA A 81 5.22 14.88 -2.33
N GLY A 82 4.47 14.98 -1.23
CA GLY A 82 5.00 15.01 0.13
C GLY A 82 5.76 13.75 0.56
N TRP A 83 5.56 12.62 -0.15
CA TRP A 83 6.28 11.36 0.09
C TRP A 83 7.42 11.12 -0.91
N PHE A 84 7.46 11.87 -2.01
CA PHE A 84 8.53 11.74 -3.00
C PHE A 84 9.86 12.20 -2.37
N GLY A 85 10.90 11.36 -2.43
CA GLY A 85 12.23 11.65 -1.85
C GLY A 85 12.40 11.36 -0.35
N LYS A 86 11.31 11.27 0.42
CA LYS A 86 11.34 10.76 1.80
C LYS A 86 10.96 9.29 1.78
N CYS A 87 11.95 8.41 1.59
CA CYS A 87 11.86 6.94 1.73
C CYS A 87 10.40 6.45 1.88
N ASP A 88 9.72 6.21 0.75
CA ASP A 88 8.27 6.04 0.68
C ASP A 88 7.77 5.18 1.85
N ILE A 89 7.28 5.84 2.90
CA ILE A 89 7.13 5.20 4.21
C ILE A 89 6.11 4.07 4.12
N LEU A 90 5.15 4.19 3.19
CA LEU A 90 4.16 3.16 2.93
C LEU A 90 4.77 1.95 2.22
N MET A 91 5.68 2.15 1.28
CA MET A 91 6.44 1.05 0.68
C MET A 91 7.33 0.34 1.71
N ARG A 92 7.94 1.09 2.64
CA ARG A 92 8.75 0.52 3.72
C ARG A 92 7.89 -0.25 4.71
N VAL A 93 6.77 0.33 5.17
CA VAL A 93 5.79 -0.33 6.04
C VAL A 93 5.24 -1.58 5.37
N ARG A 94 4.95 -1.53 4.07
CA ARG A 94 4.53 -2.69 3.29
C ARG A 94 5.62 -3.77 3.24
N GLY A 95 6.86 -3.41 2.94
CA GLY A 95 7.99 -4.35 2.96
C GLY A 95 8.19 -4.99 4.34
N TRP A 96 8.04 -4.22 5.42
CA TRP A 96 8.06 -4.76 6.78
C TRP A 96 6.88 -5.68 7.09
N ALA A 97 5.67 -5.31 6.67
CA ALA A 97 4.48 -6.14 6.86
C ALA A 97 4.65 -7.49 6.14
N SER A 98 5.16 -7.51 4.91
CA SER A 98 5.47 -8.75 4.20
C SER A 98 6.56 -9.56 4.92
N ALA A 99 7.67 -8.94 5.34
CA ALA A 99 8.75 -9.62 6.05
C ALA A 99 8.34 -10.22 7.41
N ILE A 100 7.41 -9.58 8.13
CA ILE A 100 6.87 -10.11 9.41
C ILE A 100 5.85 -11.23 9.16
N SER A 101 5.12 -11.17 8.06
CA SER A 101 4.08 -12.17 7.71
C SER A 101 4.65 -13.44 7.09
N GLU A 102 5.92 -13.43 6.67
CA GLU A 102 6.61 -14.64 6.23
C GLU A 102 6.77 -15.59 7.43
N PRO A 103 6.31 -16.85 7.33
CA PRO A 103 6.56 -17.82 8.38
C PRO A 103 8.07 -17.97 8.56
N LEU A 104 8.57 -17.77 9.78
CA LEU A 104 9.93 -18.12 10.16
C LEU A 104 10.20 -19.53 9.63
N GLN A 105 11.08 -19.63 8.63
CA GLN A 105 11.62 -20.92 8.23
C GLN A 105 12.29 -21.50 9.48
N THR A 106 11.56 -22.38 10.16
CA THR A 106 12.13 -23.20 11.20
C THR A 106 13.07 -24.11 10.45
N GLU A 107 14.37 -23.79 10.50
CA GLU A 107 15.41 -24.73 10.11
C GLU A 107 15.08 -26.04 10.81
N HIS A 108 14.60 -27.02 10.03
CA HIS A 108 14.44 -28.37 10.52
C HIS A 108 15.84 -28.81 10.94
N PRO A 109 16.08 -29.20 12.21
CA PRO A 109 17.38 -29.71 12.59
C PRO A 109 17.65 -30.91 11.70
N ALA A 110 18.79 -30.87 11.01
CA ALA A 110 19.23 -31.91 10.10
C ALA A 110 19.02 -33.27 10.78
N GLY A 111 18.12 -34.09 10.21
CA GLY A 111 17.90 -35.44 10.67
C GLY A 111 19.24 -36.20 10.70
N PRO A 112 19.39 -37.18 11.60
CA PRO A 112 20.67 -37.82 11.83
C PRO A 112 21.20 -38.46 10.54
N PRO A 113 22.54 -38.50 10.35
CA PRO A 113 23.13 -39.00 9.11
C PRO A 113 22.71 -40.45 8.88
N ARG A 114 22.15 -40.72 7.69
CA ARG A 114 21.87 -42.09 7.24
C ARG A 114 23.20 -42.86 7.17
N ALA A 115 23.29 -43.91 7.96
CA ALA A 115 24.39 -44.86 7.90
C ALA A 115 24.47 -45.46 6.48
N THR A 116 25.59 -45.27 5.81
CA THR A 116 25.91 -45.96 4.57
C THR A 116 26.27 -47.41 4.92
N ALA A 117 25.36 -48.34 4.61
CA ALA A 117 25.68 -49.76 4.58
C ALA A 117 26.65 -50.00 3.42
N ARG A 118 27.91 -50.30 3.73
CA ARG A 118 28.87 -50.83 2.76
C ARG A 118 28.57 -52.31 2.55
N SER A 119 28.38 -52.68 1.29
CA SER A 119 28.45 -54.05 0.79
C SER A 119 29.90 -54.46 0.56
#